data_AF-A0A3C1X5Q3-F1
#
_entry.id   AF-A0A3C1X5Q3-F1
#
_cell.length_a   1.000
_cell.length_b   1.000
_cell.length_c   1.000
_cell.angle_alpha   90.00
_cell.angle_beta   90.00
_cell.angle_gamma   90.00
#
_symmetry.space_group_name_H-M   'P 1'
#
loop_
_entity.id
_entity.type
_entity.pdbx_description
1 polymer ?
#
loop_
_entity_poly.entity_id
_entity_poly.type
_entity_poly.pdbx_seq_one_letter_code
_entity_poly.pdbx_strand_id
1 'polypeptide(L)'
;MSVIVAGSGLLLSAHAADEKPKGQGMLYELRTYYTPEGKLDALNDRFRQHTMKLFEKHGMKNIMYWTPTDKPNTLIYVIAHKDKAAADASWDAFRNDPEWKKVA
;
A
#
# COMPACT_ATOMS: atom_id res chain seq x y z
N MET A 1 -40.72 -54.72 -19.45
CA MET A 1 -40.74 -53.26 -19.68
C MET A 1 -39.98 -52.63 -18.53
N SER A 2 -38.72 -52.29 -18.73
CA SER A 2 -37.87 -51.73 -17.67
C SER A 2 -38.32 -50.31 -17.34
N VAL A 3 -38.71 -50.09 -16.08
CA VAL A 3 -38.80 -48.75 -15.50
C VAL A 3 -37.86 -48.76 -14.30
N ILE A 4 -36.68 -48.17 -14.49
CA ILE A 4 -35.73 -47.87 -13.42
C ILE A 4 -36.10 -46.49 -12.90
N VAL A 5 -36.61 -46.43 -11.66
CA VAL A 5 -36.71 -45.18 -10.90
C VAL A 5 -35.45 -45.08 -10.05
N ALA A 6 -34.54 -44.18 -10.42
CA ALA A 6 -33.37 -43.84 -9.64
C ALA A 6 -33.74 -42.69 -8.67
N GLY A 7 -33.60 -42.96 -7.37
CA GLY A 7 -33.75 -41.95 -6.33
C GLY A 7 -32.45 -41.22 -6.01
N SER A 8 -32.64 -40.19 -5.17
CA SER A 8 -31.65 -39.55 -4.29
C SER A 8 -30.69 -38.52 -4.89
N GLY A 9 -30.85 -37.27 -4.42
CA GLY A 9 -29.85 -36.22 -4.59
C GLY A 9 -30.40 -34.83 -4.28
N LEU A 10 -30.57 -34.49 -3.00
CA LEU A 10 -30.74 -33.10 -2.57
C LEU A 10 -29.46 -32.34 -2.98
N LEU A 11 -29.54 -31.47 -3.98
CA LEU A 11 -28.45 -30.58 -4.36
C LEU A 11 -28.30 -29.49 -3.29
N LEU A 12 -27.52 -29.79 -2.25
CA LEU A 12 -27.01 -28.77 -1.34
C LEU A 12 -25.91 -28.02 -2.12
N SER A 13 -26.27 -26.88 -2.72
CA SER A 13 -25.25 -25.90 -3.13
C SER A 13 -24.66 -25.31 -1.86
N ALA A 14 -23.66 -25.99 -1.31
CA ALA A 14 -22.73 -25.35 -0.41
C ALA A 14 -22.01 -24.30 -1.23
N HIS A 15 -22.40 -23.02 -1.06
CA HIS A 15 -21.45 -21.95 -1.29
C HIS A 15 -20.21 -22.33 -0.47
N ALA A 16 -19.11 -22.65 -1.14
CA ALA A 16 -17.82 -22.59 -0.49
C ALA A 16 -17.75 -21.15 0.02
N ALA A 17 -17.96 -20.98 1.33
CA ALA A 17 -17.62 -19.74 1.98
C ALA A 17 -16.13 -19.57 1.66
N ASP A 18 -15.80 -18.55 0.87
CA ASP A 18 -14.43 -18.10 0.68
C ASP A 18 -13.88 -17.84 2.09
N GLU A 19 -13.20 -18.84 2.66
CA GLU A 19 -12.43 -18.65 3.88
C GLU A 19 -11.32 -17.69 3.51
N LYS A 20 -11.55 -16.39 3.78
CA LYS A 20 -10.49 -15.38 3.69
C LYS A 20 -9.33 -15.88 4.56
N PRO A 21 -8.12 -16.03 4.00
CA PRO A 21 -6.99 -16.55 4.75
C PRO A 21 -6.79 -15.73 6.04
N LYS A 22 -6.53 -16.40 7.16
CA LYS A 22 -6.17 -15.75 8.42
C LYS A 22 -4.89 -14.92 8.22
N GLY A 23 -5.07 -13.60 8.25
CA GLY A 23 -4.03 -12.58 8.04
C GLY A 23 -4.17 -11.93 6.66
N GLN A 24 -4.91 -10.83 6.58
CA GLN A 24 -4.94 -10.01 5.36
C GLN A 24 -3.50 -9.51 5.12
N GLY A 25 -2.86 -9.98 4.04
CA GLY A 25 -1.52 -9.53 3.66
C GLY A 25 -1.51 -8.01 3.47
N MET A 26 -0.46 -7.35 3.95
CA MET A 26 -0.28 -5.92 3.74
C MET A 26 0.08 -5.65 2.27
N LEU A 27 -0.41 -4.54 1.71
CA LEU A 27 0.05 -4.02 0.43
C LEU A 27 1.30 -3.18 0.67
N TYR A 28 2.41 -3.55 0.02
CA TYR A 28 3.67 -2.79 0.08
C TYR A 28 3.86 -2.01 -1.22
N GLU A 29 4.21 -0.73 -1.10
CA GLU A 29 4.46 0.16 -2.23
C GLU A 29 5.92 0.61 -2.23
N LEU A 30 6.67 0.21 -3.25
CA LEU A 30 8.04 0.66 -3.51
C LEU A 30 8.01 1.92 -4.37
N ARG A 31 8.67 2.99 -3.91
CA ARG A 31 8.75 4.26 -4.61
C ARG A 31 10.20 4.69 -4.76
N THR A 32 10.53 5.19 -5.96
CA THR A 32 11.88 5.66 -6.32
C THR A 32 11.77 7.09 -6.83
N TYR A 33 12.46 8.01 -6.14
CA TYR A 33 12.55 9.42 -6.52
C TYR A 33 13.94 9.73 -7.05
N TYR A 34 13.98 10.44 -8.18
CA TYR A 34 15.20 10.99 -8.77
C TYR A 34 15.19 12.50 -8.60
N THR A 35 16.27 13.03 -8.03
CA THR A 35 16.43 14.47 -7.81
C THR A 35 17.38 15.08 -8.84
N PRO A 36 17.23 16.38 -9.15
CA PRO A 36 18.29 17.16 -9.77
C PRO A 36 19.55 17.16 -8.89
N GLU A 37 20.69 17.49 -9.50
CA GLU A 37 21.97 17.58 -8.80
C GLU A 37 21.89 18.52 -7.58
N GLY A 38 22.48 18.08 -6.46
CA GLY A 38 22.52 18.85 -5.20
C GLY A 38 21.18 18.98 -4.46
N LYS A 39 20.11 18.28 -4.88
CA LYS A 39 18.78 18.39 -4.26
C LYS A 39 18.39 17.21 -3.36
N LEU A 40 19.18 16.14 -3.31
CA LEU A 40 18.85 14.96 -2.52
C LEU A 40 18.78 15.26 -1.01
N ASP A 41 19.70 16.06 -0.47
CA ASP A 41 19.72 16.35 0.98
C ASP A 41 18.46 17.12 1.42
N ALA A 42 18.04 18.11 0.64
CA ALA A 42 16.80 18.85 0.89
C ALA A 42 15.56 17.94 0.81
N LEU A 43 15.54 16.99 -0.13
CA LEU A 43 14.48 15.97 -0.20
C LEU A 43 14.47 15.11 1.06
N ASN A 44 15.63 14.61 1.47
CA ASN A 44 15.78 13.76 2.64
C ASN A 44 15.40 14.50 3.94
N ASP A 45 15.76 15.79 4.08
CA ASP A 45 15.35 16.63 5.20
C ASP A 45 13.84 16.79 5.27
N ARG A 46 13.18 17.07 4.14
CA ARG A 46 11.71 17.15 4.10
C ARG A 46 11.07 15.83 4.54
N PHE A 47 11.63 14.69 4.12
CA PHE A 47 11.13 13.38 4.54
C PHE A 47 11.23 13.18 6.06
N ARG A 48 12.41 13.45 6.63
CA ARG A 48 12.67 13.34 8.07
C ARG A 48 11.81 14.28 8.91
N GLN A 49 11.65 15.52 8.46
CA GLN A 49 11.01 16.57 9.24
C GLN A 49 9.48 16.56 9.10
N HIS A 50 8.97 16.18 7.93
CA HIS A 50 7.55 16.34 7.58
C HIS A 50 6.91 15.08 7.00
N THR A 51 7.42 14.56 5.87
CA THR A 51 6.68 13.58 5.05
C THR A 51 6.33 12.31 5.81
N MET A 52 7.27 11.76 6.60
CA MET A 52 7.04 10.49 7.32
C MET A 52 5.92 10.61 8.36
N LYS A 53 5.83 11.75 9.07
CA LYS A 53 4.76 12.02 10.04
C LYS A 53 3.41 12.20 9.34
N LEU A 54 3.41 12.87 8.19
CA LEU A 54 2.20 13.02 7.37
C LEU A 54 1.74 11.68 6.78
N PHE A 55 2.65 10.80 6.39
CA PHE A 55 2.32 9.44 5.98
C PHE A 55 1.58 8.68 7.08
N GLU A 56 2.11 8.70 8.31
CA GLU A 56 1.48 8.08 9.46
C GLU A 56 0.11 8.70 9.80
N LYS A 57 0.02 10.03 9.73
CA LYS A 57 -1.25 10.78 9.91
C LYS A 57 -2.35 10.31 8.97
N HIS A 58 -2.00 9.90 7.74
CA HIS A 58 -2.96 9.40 6.75
C HIS A 58 -3.02 7.88 6.65
N GLY A 59 -2.51 7.15 7.65
CA GLY A 59 -2.68 5.70 7.76
C GLY A 59 -1.70 4.88 6.90
N MET A 60 -0.64 5.50 6.39
CA MET A 60 0.45 4.79 5.70
C MET A 60 1.52 4.38 6.72
N LYS A 61 2.01 3.15 6.61
CA LYS A 61 3.09 2.66 7.47
C LYS A 61 4.43 2.85 6.78
N ASN A 62 5.33 3.59 7.41
CA ASN A 62 6.73 3.72 6.99
C ASN A 62 7.47 2.38 7.18
N ILE A 63 8.14 1.85 6.14
CA ILE A 63 8.84 0.55 6.20
C ILE A 63 10.35 0.70 6.09
N MET A 64 10.85 1.33 5.03
CA MET A 64 12.29 1.44 4.77
C MET A 64 12.60 2.62 3.86
N TYR A 65 13.77 3.23 4.04
CA TYR A 65 14.29 4.35 3.24
C TYR A 65 15.79 4.18 3.03
N TRP A 66 16.28 4.42 1.81
CA TRP A 66 17.71 4.39 1.52
C TRP A 66 18.08 5.21 0.29
N THR A 67 19.35 5.60 0.22
CA THR A 67 19.99 6.15 -0.97
C THR A 67 20.99 5.11 -1.49
N PRO A 68 20.84 4.62 -2.73
CA PRO A 68 21.81 3.70 -3.32
C PRO A 68 23.19 4.35 -3.43
N THR A 69 24.25 3.59 -3.12
CA THR A 69 25.64 4.09 -3.15
C THR A 69 26.13 4.42 -4.56
N ASP A 70 25.55 3.78 -5.57
CA ASP A 70 25.84 3.99 -7.00
C ASP A 70 24.97 5.08 -7.65
N LYS A 71 23.95 5.59 -6.93
CA LYS A 71 22.98 6.59 -7.44
C LYS A 71 22.74 7.69 -6.39
N PRO A 72 23.69 8.63 -6.22
CA PRO A 72 23.67 9.61 -5.12
C PRO A 72 22.62 10.72 -5.27
N ASN A 73 21.76 10.68 -6.30
CA ASN A 73 20.62 11.58 -6.47
C ASN A 73 19.25 10.88 -6.28
N THR A 74 19.26 9.65 -5.74
CA THR A 74 18.08 8.79 -5.65
C THR A 74 17.67 8.54 -4.21
N LEU A 75 16.37 8.64 -3.94
CA LEU A 75 15.74 8.15 -2.72
C LEU A 75 14.83 6.97 -3.08
N ILE A 76 15.05 5.82 -2.46
CA ILE A 76 14.15 4.68 -2.54
C ILE A 76 13.48 4.49 -1.18
N TYR A 77 12.18 4.26 -1.18
CA TYR A 77 11.44 3.98 0.04
C TYR A 77 10.29 3.02 -0.18
N VAL A 78 9.88 2.38 0.93
CA VAL A 78 8.74 1.48 0.99
C VAL A 78 7.77 1.96 2.05
N ILE A 79 6.49 2.03 1.69
CA ILE A 79 5.37 2.19 2.62
C ILE A 79 4.44 0.99 2.53
N ALA A 80 3.62 0.78 3.55
CA ALA A 80 2.63 -0.28 3.55
C ALA A 80 1.22 0.25 3.88
N HIS A 81 0.23 -0.40 3.28
CA HIS A 81 -1.19 -0.16 3.47
C HIS A 81 -1.90 -1.47 3.79
N LYS A 82 -3.10 -1.37 4.35
CA LYS A 82 -3.94 -2.54 4.61
C LYS A 82 -4.32 -3.26 3.32
N ASP A 83 -4.72 -2.49 2.31
CA ASP A 83 -5.15 -2.95 0.99
C ASP A 83 -5.09 -1.78 -0.01
N LYS A 84 -5.50 -2.02 -1.26
CA LYS A 84 -5.48 -1.00 -2.32
C LYS A 84 -6.44 0.17 -2.06
N ALA A 85 -7.62 -0.11 -1.50
CA ALA A 85 -8.60 0.95 -1.21
C ALA A 85 -8.09 1.88 -0.09
N ALA A 86 -7.45 1.32 0.93
CA ALA A 86 -6.76 2.09 1.95
C ALA A 86 -5.61 2.93 1.36
N ALA A 87 -4.83 2.38 0.43
CA ALA A 87 -3.77 3.12 -0.25
C ALA A 87 -4.29 4.35 -1.00
N ASP A 88 -5.36 4.18 -1.79
CA ASP A 88 -5.96 5.27 -2.54
C ASP A 88 -6.48 6.38 -1.62
N ALA A 89 -7.21 6.00 -0.56
CA ALA A 89 -7.72 6.95 0.42
C ALA A 89 -6.60 7.70 1.17
N SER A 90 -5.54 7.00 1.58
CA SER A 90 -4.38 7.59 2.23
C SER A 90 -3.67 8.63 1.35
N TRP A 91 -3.44 8.29 0.08
CA TRP A 91 -2.77 9.20 -0.85
C TRP A 91 -3.62 10.42 -1.21
N ASP A 92 -4.92 10.24 -1.35
CA ASP A 92 -5.85 11.35 -1.59
C ASP A 92 -5.91 12.30 -0.40
N ALA A 93 -5.95 11.77 0.82
CA ALA A 93 -5.91 12.58 2.03
C ALA A 93 -4.57 13.32 2.19
N PHE A 94 -3.44 12.63 1.99
CA PHE A 94 -2.10 13.20 2.07
C PHE A 94 -1.89 14.37 1.09
N ARG A 95 -2.26 14.18 -0.18
CA ARG A 95 -2.11 15.25 -1.19
C ARG A 95 -2.96 16.48 -0.89
N ASN A 96 -4.09 16.29 -0.19
CA ASN A 96 -4.99 17.38 0.17
C ASN A 96 -4.66 18.04 1.50
N ASP A 97 -3.75 17.47 2.30
CA ASP A 97 -3.39 17.98 3.61
C ASP A 97 -2.77 19.40 3.53
N PRO A 98 -3.29 20.38 4.28
CA PRO A 98 -2.76 21.75 4.27
C PRO A 98 -1.30 21.85 4.73
N GLU A 99 -0.84 20.97 5.61
CA GLU A 99 0.57 20.94 6.05
C GLU A 99 1.47 20.41 4.94
N TRP A 100 1.02 19.37 4.21
CA TRP A 100 1.72 18.89 3.03
C TRP A 100 1.89 20.00 1.99
N LYS A 101 0.82 20.73 1.68
CA LYS A 101 0.84 21.83 0.70
C LYS A 101 1.83 22.95 1.02
N LYS A 102 2.25 23.11 2.28
CA LYS A 102 3.24 24.11 2.70
C LYS A 102 4.69 23.67 2.50
N VAL A 103 4.94 22.37 2.42
CA VAL A 103 6.29 21.79 2.41
C VAL A 103 6.60 20.98 1.14
N ALA A 104 5.58 20.75 0.30
CA ALA A 104 5.66 20.01 -0.96
C ALA A 104 6.62 20.64 -1.97
#